data_AF-A0A8B3NBL9-F1
#
_entry.id   AF-A0A8B3NBL9-F1
#
_cell.length_a   1.000
_cell.length_b   1.000
_cell.length_c   1.000
_cell.angle_alpha   90.00
_cell.angle_beta   90.00
_cell.angle_gamma   90.00
#
_symmetry.space_group_name_H-M   'P 1'
#
loop_
_entity.id
_entity.type
_entity.pdbx_description
1 polymer ?
#
loop_
_entity_poly.entity_id
_entity_poly.type
_entity_poly.pdbx_seq_one_letter_code
_entity_poly.pdbx_strand_id
1 'polypeptide(L)' 'MTRRESLMEMAERHVREGAERIARQRALIDRLADRGLPIYDAVVMLQAFEAAQREHIAHLQLLRNSA' A
#
# COMPACT_ATOMS: atom_id res chain seq x y z
N MET A 1 -24.69 -16.67 0.14
CA MET A 1 -23.76 -16.28 -0.95
C MET A 1 -23.14 -14.94 -0.57
N THR A 2 -21.81 -14.83 -0.51
CA THR A 2 -21.12 -13.55 -0.27
C THR A 2 -21.29 -12.65 -1.50
N ARG A 3 -21.67 -11.39 -1.28
CA ARG A 3 -21.79 -10.37 -2.34
C ARG A 3 -20.40 -10.14 -2.96
N ARG A 4 -20.34 -10.02 -4.30
CA ARG A 4 -19.13 -9.61 -5.01
C ARG A 4 -18.86 -8.12 -4.72
N GLU A 5 -17.63 -7.78 -4.33
CA GLU A 5 -17.22 -6.39 -4.16
C GLU A 5 -17.42 -5.60 -5.47
N SER A 6 -17.95 -4.38 -5.34
CA SER A 6 -17.92 -3.38 -6.40
C SER A 6 -16.50 -2.88 -6.66
N LEU A 7 -16.28 -2.24 -7.80
CA LEU A 7 -14.99 -1.62 -8.12
C LEU A 7 -14.59 -0.56 -7.08
N MET A 8 -15.56 0.19 -6.55
CA MET A 8 -15.32 1.17 -5.49
C MET A 8 -14.86 0.48 -4.20
N GLU A 9 -15.60 -0.53 -3.72
CA GLU A 9 -15.25 -1.28 -2.51
C GLU A 9 -13.87 -1.95 -2.63
N MET A 10 -13.55 -2.50 -3.80
CA MET A 10 -12.23 -3.08 -4.09
C MET A 10 -11.12 -2.02 -4.05
N ALA A 11 -11.32 -0.86 -4.67
CA ALA A 11 -10.34 0.22 -4.69
C ALA A 11 -10.09 0.80 -3.28
N GLU A 12 -11.15 1.00 -2.49
CA GLU A 12 -11.05 1.44 -1.10
C GLU A 12 -10.29 0.43 -0.24
N ARG A 13 -10.58 -0.86 -0.42
CA ARG A 13 -9.87 -1.94 0.28
C ARG A 13 -8.39 -1.96 -0.09
N HIS A 14 -8.02 -1.84 -1.37
CA HIS A 14 -6.63 -1.79 -1.80
C HIS A 14 -5.86 -0.61 -1.22
N VAL A 15 -6.46 0.58 -1.23
CA VAL A 15 -5.86 1.78 -0.61
C VAL A 15 -5.64 1.55 0.89
N ARG A 16 -6.64 1.03 1.61
CA ARG A 16 -6.53 0.80 3.06
C ARG A 16 -5.48 -0.26 3.39
N GLU A 17 -5.58 -1.45 2.78
CA GLU A 17 -4.64 -2.55 3.05
C GLU A 17 -3.21 -2.19 2.66
N GLY A 18 -3.02 -1.47 1.55
CA GLY A 18 -1.71 -1.03 1.10
C GLY A 18 -1.08 0.00 2.04
N ALA A 19 -1.86 0.96 2.55
CA ALA A 19 -1.39 1.91 3.55
C ALA A 19 -0.93 1.21 4.85
N GLU A 20 -1.72 0.24 5.34
CA GLU A 20 -1.36 -0.56 6.51
C GLU A 20 -0.07 -1.38 6.28
N ARG A 21 0.09 -1.98 5.09
CA ARG A 21 1.29 -2.74 4.73
C ARG A 21 2.53 -1.85 4.67
N ILE A 22 2.43 -0.67 4.04
CA ILE A 22 3.51 0.31 3.96
C ILE A 22 3.94 0.78 5.35
N ALA A 23 2.99 1.09 6.23
CA ALA A 23 3.29 1.49 7.61
C ALA A 23 4.04 0.39 8.37
N ARG A 24 3.61 -0.87 8.24
CA ARG A 24 4.32 -2.02 8.84
C ARG A 24 5.72 -2.21 8.27
N GLN A 25 5.89 -2.05 6.95
CA GLN A 25 7.18 -2.21 6.28
C GLN A 25 8.17 -1.11 6.70
N ARG A 26 7.72 0.14 6.81
CA ARG A 26 8.51 1.26 7.35
C ARG A 26 9.00 0.95 8.76
N ALA A 27 8.09 0.59 9.66
CA ALA A 27 8.45 0.23 11.03
C ALA A 27 9.41 -0.98 11.13
N LEU A 28 9.31 -1.93 10.20
CA LEU A 28 10.25 -3.06 10.14
C LEU A 28 11.63 -2.61 9.68
N ILE A 29 11.71 -1.79 8.63
CA ILE A 29 12.95 -1.23 8.12
C ILE A 29 13.67 -0.43 9.20
N ASP A 30 12.94 0.42 9.94
CA ASP A 30 13.51 1.20 11.05
C ASP A 30 14.14 0.28 12.10
N ARG A 31 13.43 -0.78 12.52
CA ARG A 31 13.98 -1.78 13.47
C ARG A 31 15.19 -2.55 12.94
N LEU A 32 15.27 -2.79 11.63
CA LEU A 32 16.43 -3.45 11.02
C LEU A 32 17.62 -2.50 10.99
N ALA A 33 17.38 -1.22 10.65
CA ALA A 33 18.38 -0.17 10.63
C ALA A 33 18.99 0.06 12.01
N ASP A 34 18.16 0.14 13.05
CA ASP A 34 18.60 0.31 14.46
C ASP A 34 19.51 -0.84 14.93
N ARG A 35 19.36 -2.02 14.33
CA ARG A 35 20.18 -3.20 14.63
C ARG A 35 21.43 -3.32 13.74
N GLY A 36 21.68 -2.33 12.88
CA GLY A 36 22.79 -2.34 11.92
C GLY A 36 22.65 -3.42 10.83
N LEU A 37 21.44 -3.93 10.59
CA LEU A 37 21.20 -4.94 9.56
C LEU A 37 21.07 -4.29 8.18
N PRO A 38 21.45 -4.97 7.09
CA PRO A 38 21.28 -4.45 5.73
C PRO A 38 19.80 -4.21 5.41
N ILE A 39 19.47 -3.00 4.97
CA ILE A 39 18.08 -2.60 4.64
C ILE A 39 17.88 -2.24 3.17
N TYR A 40 18.92 -2.27 2.33
CA TYR A 40 18.87 -1.77 0.96
C TYR A 40 17.71 -2.38 0.15
N ASP A 41 17.64 -3.71 0.07
CA ASP A 41 16.58 -4.39 -0.67
C ASP A 41 15.19 -4.14 -0.08
N ALA A 42 15.10 -4.02 1.25
CA ALA A 42 13.84 -3.73 1.93
C ALA A 42 13.34 -2.31 1.61
N VAL A 43 14.24 -1.34 1.49
CA VAL A 43 13.92 0.03 1.08
C VAL A 43 13.50 0.08 -0.39
N VAL A 44 14.21 -0.63 -1.28
CA VAL A 44 13.84 -0.72 -2.70
C VAL A 44 12.43 -1.32 -2.85
N MET A 45 12.14 -2.40 -2.12
CA MET A 45 10.80 -3.01 -2.13
C MET A 45 9.73 -2.07 -1.54
N LEU A 46 10.05 -1.33 -0.48
CA LEU A 46 9.14 -0.32 0.07
C LEU A 46 8.80 0.76 -0.98
N GLN A 47 9.77 1.24 -1.73
CA GLN A 47 9.54 2.22 -2.80
C GLN A 47 8.60 1.68 -3.89
N ALA A 48 8.71 0.40 -4.24
CA ALA A 48 7.81 -0.25 -5.18
C ALA A 48 6.37 -0.32 -4.61
N PHE A 49 6.21 -0.67 -3.33
CA PHE A 49 4.88 -0.65 -2.69
C PHE A 49 4.29 0.76 -2.64
N GLU A 50 5.10 1.78 -2.37
CA GLU A 50 4.65 3.17 -2.37
C GLU A 50 4.23 3.65 -3.76
N ALA A 51 4.90 3.18 -4.81
CA ALA A 51 4.48 3.43 -6.19
C ALA A 51 3.12 2.80 -6.50
N ALA A 52 2.94 1.52 -6.18
CA ALA A 52 1.66 0.84 -6.35
C ALA A 52 0.54 1.50 -5.53
N GLN A 53 0.83 1.96 -4.31
CA GLN A 53 -0.13 2.67 -3.47
C GLN A 53 -0.60 3.98 -4.11
N ARG A 54 0.30 4.73 -4.76
CA ARG A 54 -0.09 5.94 -5.50
C ARG A 54 -1.03 5.61 -6.65
N GLU A 55 -0.80 4.53 -7.38
CA GLU A 55 -1.69 4.07 -8.45
C GLU A 55 -3.07 3.68 -7.91
N HIS A 56 -3.14 2.97 -6.77
CA HIS A 56 -4.40 2.63 -6.13
C HIS A 56 -5.18 3.86 -5.65
N ILE A 57 -4.50 4.85 -5.08
CA ILE A 57 -5.12 6.12 -4.67
C ILE A 57 -5.66 6.88 -5.89
N ALA A 58 -4.87 6.97 -6.96
CA ALA A 58 -5.30 7.61 -8.20
C ALA A 58 -6.52 6.90 -8.80
N HIS A 59 -6.53 5.57 -8.81
CA HIS A 59 -7.66 4.78 -9.28
C HIS A 59 -8.93 5.03 -8.46
N LEU A 60 -8.82 5.06 -7.13
CA LEU A 60 -9.95 5.38 -6.25
C LEU A 60 -10.49 6.80 -6.51
N GLN A 61 -9.61 7.78 -6.71
CA GLN A 61 -10.00 9.15 -7.03
C GLN A 61 -10.76 9.22 -8.37
N LEU A 62 -10.29 8.50 -9.40
CA LEU A 62 -10.98 8.42 -10.69
C LEU A 62 -12.38 7.83 -10.56
N LEU A 63 -12.53 6.74 -9.80
CA LEU A 63 -13.84 6.13 -9.54
C LEU A 63 -14.78 7.08 -8.81
N ARG A 64 -14.28 7.84 -7.82
CA ARG A 64 -15.07 8.83 -7.07
C ARG A 64 -15.53 9.99 -7.92
N ASN A 65 -14.74 10.40 -8.90
CA ASN A 65 -15.07 11.49 -9.81
C ASN A 65 -15.99 11.06 -10.97
N SER A 66 -16.16 9.74 -11.17
CA SER A 66 -16.97 9.16 -12.25
C SER A 66 -18.30 8.57 -11.76
N ALA A 67 -18.59 8.71 -10.47
CA ALA A 67 -19.81 8.28 -9.80
C ALA A 67 -20.75 9.47 -9.56
#